data_AF-A0A378SNK9-F1
#
_entry.id   AF-A0A378SNK9-F1
#
_cell.length_a   1.000
_cell.length_b   1.000
_cell.length_c   1.000
_cell.angle_alpha   90.00
_cell.angle_beta   90.00
_cell.angle_gamma   90.00
#
_symmetry.space_group_name_H-M   'P 1'
#
loop_
_entity.id
_entity.type
_entity.pdbx_description
1 polymer ?
#
loop_
_entity_poly.entity_id
_entity_poly.type
_entity_poly.pdbx_seq_one_letter_code
_entity_poly.pdbx_strand_id
1 'polypeptide(L)'
;MRVRGFGELEAVIMERVWDYGPEASMTVREIFEELAAERQIAYTTVMSTMDNLHTKGWLARERATVGPIATGQHCRASSTRHG
;
A
#
# COMPACT_ATOMS: atom_id res chain seq x y z
N MET A 1 14.40 -10.90 -1.98
CA MET A 1 15.25 -9.69 -2.03
C MET A 1 14.77 -8.75 -0.93
N ARG A 2 15.49 -8.59 0.19
CA ARG A 2 15.06 -7.61 1.22
C ARG A 2 15.31 -6.22 0.66
N VAL A 3 14.23 -5.48 0.38
CA VAL A 3 14.34 -4.06 0.07
C VAL A 3 14.88 -3.38 1.33
N ARG A 4 16.13 -2.92 1.24
CA ARG A 4 16.93 -2.45 2.38
C ARG A 4 16.32 -1.14 2.90
N GLY A 5 15.43 -1.26 3.91
CA GLY A 5 14.76 -0.12 4.55
C GLY A 5 13.34 -0.41 5.06
N PHE A 6 12.74 -1.54 4.67
CA PHE A 6 11.40 -1.92 5.11
C PHE A 6 11.43 -3.01 6.18
N GLY A 7 10.52 -2.91 7.14
CA GLY A 7 10.14 -4.03 8.00
C GLY A 7 9.49 -5.17 7.21
N GLU A 8 9.25 -6.30 7.87
CA GLU A 8 8.69 -7.49 7.21
C GLU A 8 7.33 -7.20 6.55
N LEU A 9 6.40 -6.58 7.28
CA LEU A 9 5.08 -6.25 6.74
C LEU A 9 5.12 -5.13 5.68
N GLU A 10 5.96 -4.12 5.90
CA GLU A 10 6.18 -3.02 4.95
C GLU A 10 6.67 -3.55 3.60
N ALA A 11 7.62 -4.49 3.62
CA ALA A 11 8.17 -5.09 2.42
C ALA A 11 7.10 -5.84 1.63
N VAL A 12 6.22 -6.59 2.31
CA VAL A 12 5.17 -7.33 1.59
C VAL A 12 4.05 -6.41 1.09
N ILE A 13 3.70 -5.36 1.83
CA ILE A 13 2.76 -4.35 1.33
C ILE A 13 3.30 -3.71 0.05
N MET A 14 4.58 -3.31 0.04
CA MET A 14 5.22 -2.74 -1.14
C MET A 14 5.27 -3.74 -2.30
N GLU A 15 5.54 -5.03 -2.02
CA GLU A 15 5.49 -6.10 -3.03
C GLU A 15 4.12 -6.18 -3.71
N ARG A 16 3.03 -6.14 -2.95
CA ARG A 16 1.67 -6.12 -3.52
C ARG A 16 1.37 -4.87 -4.32
N VAL A 17 1.69 -3.69 -3.78
CA VAL A 17 1.47 -2.44 -4.52
C VAL A 17 2.26 -2.43 -5.83
N TRP A 18 3.47 -2.99 -5.84
CA TRP A 18 4.27 -3.11 -7.07
C TRP A 18 3.75 -4.16 -8.05
N ASP A 19 3.20 -5.29 -7.58
CA ASP A 19 2.63 -6.34 -8.44
C ASP A 19 1.41 -5.84 -9.23
N TYR A 20 0.62 -4.93 -8.66
CA TYR A 20 -0.49 -4.27 -9.38
C TYR A 20 0.01 -3.23 -10.40
N GLY A 21 1.26 -2.81 -10.30
CA GLY A 21 1.92 -1.88 -11.21
C GLY A 21 1.98 -0.44 -10.70
N PRO A 22 2.94 0.36 -11.20
CA PRO A 22 3.18 1.74 -10.72
C PRO A 22 2.01 2.69 -10.97
N GLU A 23 1.13 2.34 -11.93
CA GLU A 23 -0.05 3.13 -12.27
C GLU A 23 -1.34 2.68 -11.57
N ALA A 24 -1.31 1.59 -10.81
CA ALA A 24 -2.48 1.15 -10.04
C ALA A 24 -2.58 1.92 -8.72
N SER A 25 -3.81 2.36 -8.39
CA SER A 25 -4.15 2.88 -7.08
C SER A 25 -4.81 1.77 -6.26
N MET A 26 -4.22 1.44 -5.11
CA MET A 26 -4.77 0.43 -4.21
C MET A 26 -5.30 1.08 -2.93
N THR A 27 -6.39 0.53 -2.42
CA THR A 27 -6.99 0.92 -1.15
C THR A 27 -6.46 0.05 -0.02
N VAL A 28 -6.56 0.57 1.21
CA VAL A 28 -6.24 -0.20 2.43
C VAL A 28 -7.02 -1.51 2.49
N ARG A 29 -8.26 -1.50 2.00
CA ARG A 29 -9.13 -2.68 1.97
C ARG A 29 -8.62 -3.76 1.04
N GLU A 30 -8.23 -3.43 -0.18
CA GLU A 30 -7.70 -4.41 -1.15
C GLU A 30 -6.42 -5.07 -0.62
N ILE A 31 -5.49 -4.25 -0.11
CA ILE A 31 -4.26 -4.76 0.49
C ILE A 31 -4.57 -5.63 1.72
N PHE A 32 -5.52 -5.22 2.56
CA PHE A 32 -5.94 -6.03 3.69
C PHE A 32 -6.53 -7.37 3.26
N GLU A 33 -7.42 -7.40 2.27
CA GLU A 33 -8.06 -8.64 1.79
C GLU A 33 -7.02 -9.63 1.24
N GLU A 34 -6.02 -9.15 0.50
CA GLU A 34 -4.90 -9.97 0.04
C GLU A 34 -4.02 -10.49 1.17
N LEU A 35 -3.65 -9.62 2.12
CA LEU A 35 -2.81 -10.03 3.24
C LEU A 35 -3.56 -11.00 4.17
N ALA A 36 -4.86 -10.77 4.39
CA ALA A 36 -5.72 -11.62 5.21
C ALA A 36 -5.87 -13.03 4.61
N ALA A 37 -5.74 -13.18 3.29
CA ALA A 37 -5.77 -14.49 2.63
C ALA A 37 -4.55 -15.36 2.99
N GLU A 38 -3.40 -14.74 3.29
CA GLU A 38 -2.15 -15.45 3.58
C GLU A 38 -1.78 -15.47 5.06
N ARG A 39 -2.28 -14.51 5.84
CA ARG A 39 -1.92 -14.33 7.25
C ARG A 39 -3.01 -13.63 8.03
N GLN A 40 -3.20 -14.04 9.29
CA GLN A 40 -4.11 -13.35 10.20
C GLN A 40 -3.50 -12.01 10.64
N ILE A 41 -3.97 -10.93 10.01
CA ILE A 41 -3.56 -9.56 10.30
C ILE A 41 -4.79 -8.71 10.59
N ALA A 42 -4.67 -7.71 11.47
CA ALA A 42 -5.74 -6.75 11.72
C ALA A 42 -5.75 -5.64 10.67
N TYR A 43 -6.94 -5.15 10.31
CA TYR A 43 -7.12 -4.04 9.36
C TYR A 43 -6.34 -2.79 9.77
N THR A 44 -6.35 -2.46 11.07
CA THR A 44 -5.63 -1.31 11.62
C THR A 44 -4.12 -1.45 11.49
N THR A 45 -3.58 -2.66 11.55
CA THR A 45 -2.15 -2.92 11.32
C THR A 45 -1.76 -2.61 9.88
N VAL A 46 -2.58 -3.02 8.91
CA VAL A 46 -2.37 -2.67 7.49
C VAL A 46 -2.46 -1.15 7.31
N MET A 47 -3.50 -0.53 7.86
CA MET A 47 -3.69 0.92 7.82
C MET A 47 -2.47 1.69 8.36
N SER A 48 -2.01 1.38 9.57
CA SER A 48 -0.84 2.05 10.18
C SER A 48 0.45 1.77 9.41
N THR A 49 0.60 0.57 8.84
CA THR A 49 1.80 0.25 8.05
C THR A 49 1.83 1.01 6.73
N MET A 50 0.69 1.16 6.07
CA MET A 50 0.57 2.02 4.89
C MET A 50 0.83 3.49 5.25
N ASP A 51 0.37 3.95 6.41
CA ASP A 51 0.61 5.32 6.89
C ASP A 51 2.11 5.56 7.20
N ASN A 52 2.80 4.55 7.75
CA ASN A 52 4.25 4.58 7.93
C ASN A 52 4.99 4.66 6.59
N LEU A 53 4.59 3.85 5.60
CA LEU A 53 5.16 3.90 4.25
C LEU A 53 4.91 5.25 3.56
N HIS A 54 3.73 5.83 3.76
CA HIS A 54 3.39 7.17 3.28
C HIS A 54 4.26 8.24 3.94
N THR A 55 4.43 8.18 5.27
CA THR A 55 5.30 9.09 6.03
C THR A 55 6.76 8.99 5.60
N LYS A 56 7.20 7.79 5.24
CA LYS A 56 8.53 7.53 4.67
C LYS A 56 8.66 7.94 3.18
N GLY A 57 7.57 8.35 2.53
CA GLY A 57 7.56 8.80 1.14
C GLY A 57 7.45 7.71 0.08
N TRP A 58 7.15 6.45 0.47
CA TRP A 58 7.06 5.31 -0.45
C TRP A 58 5.67 5.08 -1.04
N LEU A 59 4.63 5.56 -0.35
CA LEU A 59 3.27 5.60 -0.86
C LEU A 59 2.86 7.06 -1.02
N ALA A 60 2.30 7.40 -2.17
CA ALA A 60 1.61 8.66 -2.39
C ALA A 60 0.12 8.44 -2.13
N ARG A 61 -0.46 9.24 -1.23
CA ARG A 61 -1.91 9.25 -1.04
C ARG A 61 -2.53 10.05 -2.16
N GLU A 62 -3.26 9.38 -3.05
CA GLU A 62 -4.09 10.07 -4.02
C GLU A 62 -5.44 10.36 -3.38
N ARG A 63 -5.77 11.65 -3.27
CA ARG A 63 -7.17 12.04 -3.19
C ARG A 63 -7.71 11.94 -4.61
N ALA A 64 -8.31 10.81 -4.94
CA ALA A 64 -9.10 10.67 -6.15
C ALA A 64 -10.19 11.75 -6.13
N THR A 65 -9.98 12.85 -6.85
CA THR A 65 -11.00 13.89 -7.05
C THR A 65 -11.82 13.46 -8.27
N VAL A 66 -12.55 12.36 -8.13
CA VAL A 66 -13.40 11.84 -9.21
C VAL A 66 -14.82 11.65 -8.66
N GLY A 67 -15.60 12.72 -8.74
CA GLY A 67 -17.04 12.71 -8.48
C GLY A 67 -17.46 12.54 -7.01
N PRO A 68 -18.75 12.80 -6.69
CA PRO A 68 -19.22 13.05 -5.33
C PRO A 68 -19.29 11.84 -4.37
N ILE A 69 -18.72 10.66 -4.68
CA ILE A 69 -19.01 9.44 -3.90
C ILE A 69 -17.85 8.44 -3.65
N ALA A 70 -16.59 8.74 -3.95
CA ALA A 70 -15.48 7.81 -3.64
C ALA A 70 -14.57 8.32 -2.50
N THR A 71 -15.03 8.20 -1.25
CA THR A 71 -14.20 8.47 -0.05
C THR A 71 -13.37 7.24 0.32
N GLY A 72 -12.50 6.78 -0.58
CA GLY A 72 -11.50 5.75 -0.31
C GLY A 72 -10.11 6.37 -0.09
N GLN A 73 -9.31 5.86 0.86
CA GLN A 73 -7.89 6.21 0.92
C GLN A 73 -7.16 5.39 -0.15
N HIS A 74 -6.94 6.02 -1.31
CA HIS A 74 -6.15 5.44 -2.40
C HIS A 74 -4.67 5.74 -2.18
N CYS A 75 -3.84 4.72 -2.31
CA CYS A 75 -2.40 4.82 -2.24
C CYS A 75 -1.79 4.28 -3.54
N ARG A 76 -0.81 5.01 -4.07
CA ARG A 76 -0.01 4.61 -5.22
C ARG A 76 1.44 4.46 -4.78
N ALA A 77 2.17 3.49 -5.32
CA ALA A 77 3.62 3.43 -5.14
C ALA A 77 4.27 4.67 -5.75
N SER A 78 5.08 5.39 -4.96
CA SER A 78 5.77 6.61 -5.42
C SER A 78 7.05 6.32 -6.20
N SER A 79 7.58 5.09 -6.12
CA SER A 79 8.87 4.70 -6.70
C SER A 79 8.75 3.38 -7.44
N THR A 80 9.17 3.34 -8.71
CA THR A 80 9.33 2.11 -9.50
C THR A 80 10.35 1.20 -8.80
N ARG A 81 10.06 -0.12 -8.77
CA ARG A 81 10.95 -1.15 -8.21
C ARG A 81 12.38 -0.93 -8.72
N HIS A 82 13.26 -0.40 -7.87
CA HIS A 82 14.68 -0.26 -8.22
C HIS A 82 15.24 -1.68 -8.31
N GLY A 83 15.51 -2.10 -9.55
CA GLY A 83 16.16 -3.36 -9.89
C GLY A 83 17.62 -3.40 -9.43
#